data_AF-A0A0F3GWG5-F1
#
_entry.id   AF-A0A0F3GWG5-F1
#
_cell.length_a   1.000
_cell.length_b   1.000
_cell.length_c   1.000
_cell.angle_alpha   90.00
_cell.angle_beta   90.00
_cell.angle_gamma   90.00
#
_symmetry.space_group_name_H-M   'P 1'
#
loop_
_entity.id
_entity.type
_entity.pdbx_description
1 polymer ?
#
loop_
_entity_poly.entity_id
_entity_poly.type
_entity_poly.pdbx_seq_one_letter_code
_entity_poly.pdbx_strand_id
1 'polypeptide(L)' 'MTGIIGKKLGMTQVFADNGNMVTVTLIEAGPCSVIQVKTIERDGYAAVKMG' A
#
# COMPACT_ATOMS: atom_id res chain seq x y z
N MET A 1 -0.25 10.38 7.60
CA MET A 1 -0.86 9.51 6.57
C MET A 1 0.17 8.43 6.24
N THR A 2 -0.21 7.17 6.32
CA THR A 2 0.70 6.01 6.18
C THR A 2 0.35 5.28 4.89
N GLY A 3 1.35 4.85 4.10
CA GLY A 3 1.14 4.17 2.82
C GLY A 3 1.94 2.87 2.73
N ILE A 4 1.49 1.96 1.88
CA ILE A 4 2.12 0.66 1.60
C ILE A 4 2.29 0.48 0.09
N ILE A 5 3.35 -0.21 -0.32
CA ILE A 5 3.53 -0.65 -1.70
C ILE A 5 2.75 -1.94 -1.88
N GLY A 6 1.94 -1.98 -2.94
CA GLY A 6 1.23 -3.19 -3.32
C GLY A 6 1.07 -3.35 -4.82
N LYS A 7 0.82 -4.57 -5.25
CA LYS A 7 0.56 -4.97 -6.63
C LYS A 7 -0.92 -5.28 -6.82
N LYS A 8 -1.55 -4.69 -7.84
CA LYS A 8 -2.91 -5.06 -8.23
C LYS A 8 -2.90 -6.47 -8.82
N LEU A 9 -3.57 -7.41 -8.16
CA LEU A 9 -3.71 -8.78 -8.65
C LEU A 9 -4.96 -8.96 -9.51
N GLY A 10 -6.05 -8.26 -9.18
CA GLY A 10 -7.30 -8.42 -9.90
C GLY A 10 -8.51 -7.87 -9.14
N MET A 11 -9.69 -8.35 -9.50
CA MET A 11 -10.95 -7.99 -8.85
C MET A 11 -11.72 -9.26 -8.49
N THR A 12 -12.39 -9.26 -7.34
CA THR A 12 -13.27 -10.34 -6.88
C THR A 12 -14.51 -9.75 -6.23
N GLN A 13 -15.43 -10.60 -5.79
CA GLN A 13 -16.63 -10.22 -5.06
C GLN A 13 -16.64 -10.87 -3.67
N VAL A 14 -17.04 -10.10 -2.67
CA VAL A 14 -17.20 -10.56 -1.28
C VAL A 14 -18.65 -10.30 -0.87
N PHE A 15 -19.28 -11.29 -0.24
CA PHE A 15 -20.61 -11.11 0.34
C PHE A 15 -20.46 -10.55 1.76
N ALA A 16 -21.10 -9.41 2.01
CA ALA A 16 -21.17 -8.81 3.34
C ALA A 16 -22.24 -9.50 4.20
N ASP A 17 -22.16 -9.33 5.52
CA ASP A 17 -23.05 -10.00 6.48
C ASP A 17 -24.54 -9.68 6.30
N ASN A 18 -24.85 -8.57 5.63
CA ASN A 18 -26.20 -8.15 5.26
C ASN A 18 -26.71 -8.76 3.93
N GLY A 19 -25.96 -9.70 3.35
CA GLY A 19 -26.31 -10.36 2.09
C GLY A 19 -25.94 -9.58 0.83
N ASN A 20 -25.35 -8.38 0.95
CA ASN A 20 -24.96 -7.58 -0.21
C ASN A 20 -23.66 -8.09 -0.83
N MET A 21 -23.62 -8.13 -2.16
CA MET A 21 -22.41 -8.41 -2.92
C MET A 21 -21.59 -7.13 -3.11
N VAL A 22 -20.32 -7.15 -2.71
CA VAL A 22 -19.38 -6.03 -2.84
C VAL A 22 -18.22 -6.43 -3.73
N THR A 23 -18.02 -5.68 -4.81
CA THR A 23 -16.86 -5.86 -5.70
C THR A 23 -15.63 -5.20 -5.09
N VAL A 24 -14.54 -5.96 -4.98
CA VAL A 24 -13.29 -5.52 -4.34
C VAL A 24 -12.09 -5.74 -5.27
N THR A 25 -11.08 -4.88 -5.14
CA THR A 25 -9.78 -5.06 -5.83
C THR A 25 -8.83 -5.82 -4.91
N LEU A 26 -8.25 -6.91 -5.40
CA LEU A 26 -7.18 -7.60 -4.69
C LEU A 26 -5.86 -6.86 -4.90
N ILE A 27 -5.27 -6.42 -3.79
CA ILE A 27 -3.93 -5.82 -3.74
C ILE A 27 -3.06 -6.72 -2.88
N GLU A 28 -2.00 -7.27 -3.47
CA GLU A 28 -0.92 -7.93 -2.72
C GLU A 28 -0.01 -6.86 -2.15
N ALA A 29 0.13 -6.82 -0.83
CA ALA A 29 0.99 -5.85 -0.15
C ALA A 29 2.27 -6.53 0.36
N GLY A 30 3.40 -5.86 0.16
CA GLY A 30 4.67 -6.17 0.81
C GLY A 30 5.57 -7.23 0.15
N PRO A 31 6.76 -7.47 0.73
CA PRO A 31 7.35 -6.73 1.87
C PRO A 31 7.72 -5.29 1.49
N CYS A 32 7.34 -4.30 2.32
CA CYS A 32 7.68 -2.89 2.12
C CYS A 32 8.91 -2.53 2.96
N SER A 33 10.10 -2.93 2.51
CA SER A 33 11.32 -2.70 3.28
C SER A 33 11.81 -1.26 3.13
N VAL A 34 12.30 -0.67 4.21
CA VAL A 34 12.87 0.69 4.17
C VAL A 34 14.31 0.60 3.68
N ILE A 35 14.57 1.17 2.49
CA ILE A 35 15.89 1.17 1.86
C ILE A 35 16.67 2.43 2.25
N GLN A 36 16.00 3.58 2.37
CA GLN A 36 16.66 4.85 2.69
C GLN A 36 15.69 5.79 3.41
N VAL A 37 16.23 6.51 4.40
CA VAL A 37 15.55 7.64 5.05
C VAL A 37 16.22 8.92 4.59
N LYS A 38 15.45 9.82 3.99
CA LYS A 38 15.89 11.14 3.53
C LYS A 38 15.58 12.19 4.59
N THR A 39 16.54 13.09 4.79
CA THR A 39 16.47 14.13 5.82
C THR A 39 16.65 15.51 5.18
N ILE A 40 16.11 16.55 5.82
CA ILE A 40 16.17 17.92 5.28
C ILE A 40 17.63 18.38 5.11
N GLU A 41 18.51 18.02 6.06
CA GLU A 41 19.92 18.42 6.06
C GLU A 41 20.73 17.82 4.90
N ARG A 42 20.46 16.57 4.53
CA ARG A 42 21.22 15.85 3.49
C ARG A 42 20.57 15.90 2.11
N ASP A 43 19.23 15.89 2.06
CA ASP A 43 18.46 15.68 0.83
C ASP A 43 17.57 16.87 0.47
N GLY A 44 17.42 17.88 1.34
CA GLY A 44 16.56 19.04 1.13
C GLY A 44 15.07 18.78 1.39
N TYR A 45 14.69 17.56 1.78
CA TYR A 45 13.32 17.18 2.13
C TYR A 45 13.26 15.93 3.00
N ALA A 46 12.14 15.72 3.70
CA ALA A 46 11.88 14.53 4.49
C ALA A 46 11.10 13.48 3.68
N ALA A 47 11.65 12.27 3.53
CA ALA A 47 10.97 11.15 2.88
C ALA A 47 11.55 9.79 3.27
N VAL A 48 10.81 8.72 2.99
CA VAL A 48 11.30 7.34 3.16
C VAL A 48 11.20 6.63 1.82
N LYS A 49 12.30 6.04 1.37
CA LYS A 49 12.35 5.18 0.19
C LYS A 49 12.06 3.75 0.61
N MET A 50 11.05 3.16 0.00
CA MET A 50 10.68 1.76 0.17
C MET A 50 11.01 0.96 -1.10
N GLY A 51 11.32 -0.32 -0.94
CA GLY A 51 11.43 -1.27 -2.04
C GLY A 51 11.62 -2.71 -1.57
#